data_AF-A0A7X7V788-F1
#
_entry.id   AF-A0A7X7V788-F1
#
_cell.length_a   1.000
_cell.length_b   1.000
_cell.length_c   1.000
_cell.angle_alpha   90.00
_cell.angle_beta   90.00
_cell.angle_gamma   90.00
#
_symmetry.space_group_name_H-M   'P 1'
#
loop_
_entity.id
_entity.type
_entity.pdbx_description
1 polymer ?
#
loop_
_entity_poly.entity_id
_entity_poly.type
_entity_poly.pdbx_seq_one_letter_code
_entity_poly.pdbx_strand_id
1 'polypeptide(L)' 'VDGNVYDLTEWIDQHPGGRGRIEALCGTDATSAFRAQHDDQTEPNTQLARFQIGTLG' A
#
# COMPACT_ATOMS: atom_id res chain seq x y z
N VAL A 1 4.27 4.97 -0.04
CA VAL A 1 3.28 5.69 -0.87
C VAL A 1 3.26 7.13 -0.39
N ASP A 2 3.52 8.09 -1.28
CA ASP A 2 3.51 9.53 -0.98
C ASP A 2 4.41 9.91 0.20
N GLY A 3 5.61 9.33 0.23
CA GLY A 3 6.58 9.53 1.33
C GLY A 3 6.22 8.83 2.64
N ASN A 4 5.06 8.18 2.75
CA ASN A 4 4.68 7.37 3.91
C ASN A 4 5.16 5.92 3.75
N VAL A 5 5.53 5.31 4.89
CA VAL A 5 5.97 3.92 5.00
C VAL A 5 4.87 3.09 5.66
N TYR A 6 4.61 1.90 5.13
CA TYR A 6 3.53 1.03 5.57
C TYR A 6 4.02 -0.39 5.79
N ASP A 7 3.55 -1.04 6.86
CA ASP A 7 3.76 -2.46 7.09
C ASP A 7 2.47 -3.23 6.71
N LEU A 8 2.52 -3.91 5.57
CA LEU A 8 1.41 -4.70 5.05
C LEU A 8 1.58 -6.21 5.31
N THR A 9 2.60 -6.62 6.09
CA THR A 9 3.00 -8.03 6.23
C THR A 9 1.84 -8.92 6.66
N GLU A 10 1.05 -8.49 7.65
CA GLU A 10 -0.08 -9.27 8.16
C GLU A 10 -1.36 -9.17 7.29
N TRP A 11 -1.47 -8.11 6.48
CA TRP A 11 -2.65 -7.84 5.66
C TRP A 11 -2.54 -8.40 4.25
N ILE A 12 -1.34 -8.73 3.78
CA ILE A 12 -1.05 -9.01 2.37
C ILE A 12 -1.93 -10.13 1.77
N ASP A 13 -2.30 -11.14 2.56
CA ASP A 13 -3.17 -12.24 2.16
C ASP A 13 -4.65 -11.86 2.02
N GLN A 14 -5.04 -10.72 2.57
CA GLN A 14 -6.41 -10.18 2.51
C GLN A 14 -6.61 -9.20 1.35
N HIS A 15 -5.54 -8.87 0.62
CA HIS A 15 -5.63 -7.93 -0.50
C HIS A 15 -6.52 -8.48 -1.63
N PRO A 16 -7.63 -7.82 -1.99
CA PRO A 16 -8.55 -8.32 -3.02
C PRO A 16 -7.91 -8.52 -4.39
N GLY A 17 -6.88 -7.72 -4.74
CA GLY A 17 -6.10 -7.88 -5.97
C GLY A 17 -5.07 -9.02 -5.95
N GLY A 18 -4.98 -9.75 -4.83
CA GLY A 18 -4.04 -10.84 -4.58
C GLY A 18 -2.71 -10.37 -3.96
N ARG A 19 -2.13 -11.21 -3.10
CA ARG A 19 -0.86 -10.92 -2.38
C ARG A 19 0.29 -10.53 -3.31
N GLY A 20 0.40 -11.20 -4.47
CA GLY A 20 1.51 -11.02 -5.40
C GLY A 20 1.66 -9.60 -5.96
N ARG A 21 0.57 -8.80 -5.94
CA ARG A 21 0.62 -7.38 -6.34
C ARG A 21 1.38 -6.52 -5.34
N ILE A 22 1.28 -6.84 -4.06
CA ILE A 22 1.98 -6.14 -2.98
C ILE A 22 3.41 -6.68 -2.86
N GLU A 23 3.59 -8.01 -2.93
CA GLU A 23 4.92 -8.64 -2.82
C GLU A 23 5.90 -8.10 -3.86
N ALA A 24 5.44 -7.89 -5.10
CA ALA A 24 6.28 -7.34 -6.17
C ALA A 24 6.75 -5.90 -5.92
N LEU A 25 6.15 -5.19 -4.94
CA LEU A 25 6.46 -3.80 -4.60
C LEU A 25 7.14 -3.67 -3.22
N CYS A 26 7.31 -4.77 -2.48
CA CYS A 26 7.92 -4.75 -1.15
C CYS A 26 9.29 -4.05 -1.17
N GLY A 27 9.49 -3.10 -0.25
CA GLY A 27 10.76 -2.36 -0.13
C GLY A 27 10.99 -1.29 -1.21
N THR A 28 10.02 -1.02 -2.08
CA THR A 28 10.09 0.02 -3.11
C THR A 28 9.12 1.16 -2.86
N ASP A 29 9.28 2.28 -3.60
CA ASP A 29 8.24 3.30 -3.65
C ASP A 29 7.06 2.83 -4.51
N ALA A 30 6.00 2.37 -3.85
CA ALA A 30 4.76 1.91 -4.48
C ALA A 30 3.81 3.04 -4.93
N THR A 31 4.21 4.31 -4.86
CA THR A 31 3.30 5.45 -5.11
C THR A 31 2.60 5.39 -6.46
N SER A 32 3.34 5.27 -7.56
CA SER A 32 2.75 5.24 -8.89
C SER A 32 1.84 4.03 -9.10
N ALA A 33 2.22 2.86 -8.57
CA ALA A 33 1.44 1.64 -8.69
C ALA A 33 0.13 1.71 -7.89
N PHE A 34 0.19 2.21 -6.66
CA PHE A 34 -0.99 2.39 -5.82
C PHE A 34 -1.95 3.41 -6.44
N ARG A 35 -1.47 4.58 -6.85
CA ARG A 35 -2.30 5.61 -7.49
C ARG A 35 -2.93 5.11 -8.79
N ALA A 36 -2.17 4.43 -9.65
CA ALA A 36 -2.71 3.89 -10.90
C ALA A 36 -3.91 2.96 -10.71
N GLN A 37 -4.04 2.30 -9.54
CA GLN A 37 -5.10 1.36 -9.25
C GLN A 37 -6.17 1.87 -8.28
N HIS A 38 -5.81 2.77 -7.37
CA HIS A 38 -6.60 3.13 -6.18
C HIS A 38 -6.69 4.63 -5.89
N ASP A 39 -6.19 5.51 -6.78
CA ASP A 39 -6.00 6.96 -6.58
C ASP A 39 -7.06 7.61 -5.67
N ASP A 40 -8.30 7.72 -6.14
CA ASP A 40 -9.41 8.41 -5.49
C ASP A 40 -10.37 7.46 -4.73
N GLN A 41 -10.03 6.17 -4.66
CA GLN A 41 -10.88 5.18 -4.01
C GLN A 41 -10.80 5.34 -2.49
N THR A 42 -11.92 5.67 -1.87
CA THR A 42 -11.98 5.92 -0.42
C THR A 42 -11.54 4.69 0.40
N GLU A 43 -11.96 3.49 0.00
CA GLU A 43 -11.75 2.28 0.79
C GLU A 43 -10.28 1.82 0.83
N PRO A 44 -9.55 1.64 -0.29
CA PRO A 44 -8.12 1.31 -0.26
C PRO A 44 -7.28 2.38 0.43
N ASN A 45 -7.60 3.67 0.25
CA ASN A 45 -6.90 4.75 0.93
C ASN A 45 -7.09 4.67 2.46
N THR A 46 -8.32 4.43 2.91
CA THR A 46 -8.63 4.25 4.35
C THR A 46 -7.98 3.00 4.90
N GLN A 47 -7.94 1.91 4.12
CA GLN A 47 -7.31 0.66 4.53
C GLN A 47 -5.78 0.83 4.64
N LEU A 48 -5.13 1.44 3.65
CA LEU A 48 -3.70 1.69 3.64
C LEU A 48 -3.27 2.55 4.85
N ALA A 49 -4.05 3.58 5.20
CA ALA A 49 -3.76 4.46 6.34
C ALA A 49 -3.63 3.71 7.68
N ARG A 50 -4.28 2.55 7.85
CA ARG A 50 -4.20 1.74 9.08
C ARG A 50 -2.85 1.09 9.30
N PHE A 51 -2.05 0.96 8.24
CA PHE A 51 -0.78 0.24 8.23
C PHE A 51 0.43 1.18 8.25
N GLN A 52 0.22 2.49 8.39
CA GLN A 52 1.31 3.45 8.37
C GLN A 52 2.19 3.27 9.61
N ILE A 53 3.50 3.16 9.40
CA ILE A 53 4.51 3.06 10.47
C ILE A 53 5.43 4.28 10.53
N GLY A 54 5.36 5.19 9.56
CA GLY A 54 6.14 6.43 9.56
C GLY A 54 6.19 7.12 8.20
N THR A 55 7.19 7.99 8.05
CA THR A 55 7.50 8.75 6.83
C THR A 55 8.97 8.56 6.45
N LEU A 56 9.26 8.60 5.15
CA LEU A 56 10.62 8.74 4.63
C LEU A 56 11.04 10.21 4.73
N GLY A 57 12.23 10.45 5.30
CA GLY A 57 12.83 11.78 5.45
C GLY A 57 13.76 12.16 4.32
#